data_AF-A0A2N2T6S0-F1
#
_entry.id   AF-A0A2N2T6S0-F1
#
_cell.length_a   1.000
_cell.length_b   1.000
_cell.length_c   1.000
_cell.angle_alpha   90.00
_cell.angle_beta   90.00
_cell.angle_gamma   90.00
#
_symmetry.space_group_name_H-M   'P 1'
#
loop_
_entity.id
_entity.type
_entity.pdbx_description
1 polymer ?
#
loop_
_entity_poly.entity_id
_entity_poly.type
_entity_poly.pdbx_seq_one_letter_code
_entity_poly.pdbx_strand_id
1 'polypeptide(L)'
;MFENLRRAAAASRIADEVLYEQVVLELAEGEKRLGLWAKALSDCQGDEQKARALYIRYRVQSIKDEIEVLKAERQKSFVDNSASSERPPEKTALVEVLPSPLPVDPGELVDMLADVIDSEDQYQQASLLIEKLRSIGFDNDTIELLIEDRLGANGVHFLWELPGFSKD
;
A
#
# COMPACT_ATOMS: atom_id res chain seq x y z
N MET A 1 -6.13 23.82 16.59
CA MET A 1 -5.37 22.66 17.13
C MET A 1 -6.22 21.40 17.26
N PHE A 2 -7.44 21.46 17.81
CA PHE A 2 -8.30 20.27 18.01
C PHE A 2 -8.87 19.61 16.73
N GLU A 3 -9.00 20.36 15.63
CA GLU A 3 -9.58 19.80 14.39
C GLU A 3 -8.69 18.74 13.72
N ASN A 4 -7.37 18.95 13.73
CA ASN A 4 -6.44 18.00 13.13
C ASN A 4 -6.41 16.65 13.87
N LEU A 5 -6.57 16.67 15.19
CA LEU A 5 -6.71 15.45 16.02
C LEU A 5 -7.98 14.67 15.67
N ARG A 6 -9.10 15.38 15.40
CA ARG A 6 -10.36 14.74 15.00
C ARG A 6 -10.28 14.12 13.61
N ARG A 7 -9.62 14.81 12.66
CA ARG A 7 -9.38 14.27 11.31
C ARG A 7 -8.49 13.03 11.36
N ALA A 8 -7.39 13.05 12.10
CA ALA A 8 -6.51 11.90 12.27
C ALA A 8 -7.24 10.70 12.91
N ALA A 9 -8.07 10.94 13.93
CA ALA A 9 -8.88 9.89 14.53
C ALA A 9 -9.95 9.33 13.58
N ALA A 10 -10.53 10.17 12.71
CA ALA A 10 -11.46 9.71 11.67
C ALA A 10 -10.76 8.85 10.62
N ALA A 11 -9.61 9.30 10.12
CA ALA A 11 -8.79 8.54 9.17
C ALA A 11 -8.36 7.18 9.76
N SER A 12 -7.93 7.14 11.03
CA SER A 12 -7.59 5.88 11.70
C SER A 12 -8.76 4.90 11.77
N ARG A 13 -10.00 5.39 11.96
CA ARG A 13 -11.19 4.52 11.99
C ARG A 13 -11.50 3.93 10.62
N ILE A 14 -11.38 4.74 9.57
CA ILE A 14 -11.59 4.30 8.18
C ILE A 14 -10.53 3.26 7.81
N ALA A 15 -9.26 3.54 8.12
CA ALA A 15 -8.16 2.60 7.87
C ALA A 15 -8.37 1.27 8.60
N ASP A 16 -8.82 1.30 9.86
CA ASP A 16 -9.16 0.09 10.59
C ASP A 16 -10.28 -0.69 9.91
N GLU A 17 -11.36 -0.03 9.49
CA GLU A 17 -12.50 -0.66 8.81
C GLU A 17 -12.08 -1.39 7.52
N VAL A 18 -11.25 -0.75 6.69
CA VAL A 18 -10.69 -1.34 5.47
C VAL A 18 -9.87 -2.59 5.77
N LEU A 19 -9.04 -2.56 6.83
CA LEU A 19 -8.24 -3.73 7.23
C LEU A 19 -9.13 -4.89 7.68
N TYR A 20 -10.20 -4.60 8.43
CA TYR A 20 -11.16 -5.63 8.82
C TYR A 20 -11.90 -6.23 7.61
N GLU A 21 -12.32 -5.39 6.67
CA GLU A 21 -12.96 -5.83 5.43
C GLU A 21 -12.05 -6.76 4.63
N GLN A 22 -10.81 -6.35 4.38
CA GLN A 22 -9.82 -7.17 3.67
C GLN A 22 -9.67 -8.56 4.29
N VAL A 23 -9.54 -8.64 5.62
CA VAL A 23 -9.34 -9.91 6.33
C VAL A 23 -10.60 -10.81 6.24
N VAL A 24 -11.79 -10.22 6.23
CA VAL A 24 -13.03 -10.97 6.05
C VAL A 24 -13.11 -11.53 4.63
N LEU A 25 -12.68 -10.77 3.61
CA LEU A 25 -12.59 -11.26 2.23
C LEU A 25 -11.58 -12.39 2.10
N GLU A 26 -10.36 -12.25 2.67
CA GLU A 26 -9.34 -13.32 2.73
C GLU A 26 -9.94 -14.62 3.31
N LEU A 27 -10.68 -14.50 4.42
CA LEU A 27 -11.34 -15.64 5.06
C LEU A 27 -12.41 -16.29 4.19
N ALA A 28 -13.20 -15.47 3.47
CA ALA A 28 -14.27 -15.93 2.60
C ALA A 28 -13.73 -16.66 1.37
N GLU A 29 -12.61 -16.20 0.82
CA GLU A 29 -11.88 -16.84 -0.28
C GLU A 29 -11.14 -18.11 0.16
N GLY A 30 -10.95 -18.27 1.47
CA GLY A 30 -10.29 -19.43 2.05
C GLY A 30 -8.80 -19.22 2.32
N GLU A 31 -8.25 -18.08 1.90
CA GLU A 31 -6.87 -17.67 2.09
C GLU A 31 -6.59 -17.38 3.57
N LYS A 32 -5.77 -18.23 4.20
CA LYS A 32 -5.45 -18.13 5.63
C LYS A 32 -3.98 -18.35 5.88
N ARG A 33 -3.38 -17.44 6.64
CA ARG A 33 -2.09 -17.66 7.31
C ARG A 33 -2.24 -18.78 8.35
N LEU A 34 -1.86 -20.01 7.97
CA LEU A 34 -2.06 -21.22 8.79
C LEU A 34 -1.47 -21.11 10.20
N GLY A 35 -0.32 -20.46 10.37
CA GLY A 35 0.28 -20.24 11.68
C GLY A 35 -0.57 -19.37 12.62
N LEU A 36 -1.11 -18.25 12.12
CA LEU A 36 -2.04 -17.41 12.89
C LEU A 36 -3.36 -18.12 13.15
N TRP A 37 -3.84 -18.89 12.18
CA TRP A 37 -5.06 -19.69 12.33
C TRP A 37 -4.92 -20.75 13.42
N ALA A 38 -3.82 -21.49 13.43
CA ALA A 38 -3.52 -22.47 14.47
C ALA A 38 -3.40 -21.82 15.86
N LYS A 39 -2.78 -20.64 15.95
CA LYS A 39 -2.73 -19.85 17.19
C LYS A 39 -4.14 -19.49 17.69
N ALA A 40 -4.99 -18.96 16.80
CA ALA A 40 -6.36 -18.58 17.17
C ALA A 40 -7.20 -19.80 17.59
N LEU A 41 -7.05 -20.94 16.92
CA LEU A 41 -7.69 -22.20 17.31
C LEU A 41 -7.22 -22.69 18.67
N SER A 42 -5.90 -22.66 18.93
CA SER A 42 -5.34 -23.06 20.22
C SER A 42 -5.88 -22.20 21.37
N ASP A 43 -5.89 -20.88 21.18
CA ASP A 43 -6.39 -19.93 22.18
C ASP A 43 -7.91 -20.08 22.42
N CYS A 44 -8.64 -20.56 21.41
CA CYS A 44 -10.09 -20.81 21.49
C CYS A 44 -10.44 -22.27 21.82
N GLN A 45 -9.48 -23.10 22.21
CA GLN A 45 -9.71 -24.51 22.55
C GLN A 45 -10.38 -25.32 21.43
N GLY A 46 -10.12 -24.96 20.17
CA GLY A 46 -10.71 -25.59 18.99
C GLY A 46 -12.12 -25.11 18.63
N ASP A 47 -12.69 -24.14 19.36
CA ASP A 47 -13.95 -23.50 18.96
C ASP A 47 -13.72 -22.64 17.71
N GLU A 48 -14.15 -23.15 16.55
CA GLU A 48 -13.95 -22.47 15.27
C GLU A 48 -14.60 -21.10 15.18
N GLN A 49 -15.77 -20.88 15.80
CA GLN A 49 -16.45 -19.59 15.70
C GLN A 49 -15.69 -18.53 16.47
N LYS A 50 -15.22 -18.86 17.69
CA LYS A 50 -14.36 -17.99 18.47
C LYS A 50 -13.00 -17.79 17.79
N ALA A 51 -12.43 -18.86 17.23
CA ALA A 51 -11.16 -18.82 16.52
C ALA A 51 -11.23 -17.93 15.28
N ARG A 52 -12.34 -17.93 14.52
CA ARG A 52 -12.55 -17.00 13.39
C ARG A 52 -12.53 -15.55 13.86
N ALA A 53 -13.29 -15.22 14.90
CA ALA A 53 -13.29 -13.86 15.44
C ALA A 53 -11.91 -13.43 15.97
N LEU A 54 -11.20 -14.33 16.65
CA LEU A 54 -9.86 -14.06 17.18
C LEU A 54 -8.81 -13.95 16.06
N TYR A 55 -8.91 -14.79 15.03
CA TYR A 55 -8.04 -14.76 13.86
C TYR A 55 -8.12 -13.42 13.14
N ILE A 56 -9.33 -12.87 12.95
CA ILE A 56 -9.52 -11.57 12.30
C ILE A 56 -8.68 -10.50 13.02
N ARG A 57 -8.75 -10.47 14.35
CA ARG A 57 -7.97 -9.51 15.16
C ARG A 57 -6.46 -9.71 15.00
N TYR A 58 -5.98 -10.96 15.06
CA TYR A 58 -4.56 -11.26 14.87
C TYR A 58 -4.08 -10.90 13.47
N ARG A 59 -4.89 -11.13 12.44
CA ARG A 59 -4.52 -10.83 11.06
C ARG A 59 -4.49 -9.33 10.80
N VAL A 60 -5.46 -8.57 11.29
CA VAL A 60 -5.43 -7.09 11.22
C VAL A 60 -4.16 -6.54 11.87
N GLN A 61 -3.79 -7.05 13.05
CA GLN A 61 -2.55 -6.63 13.70
C GLN A 61 -1.31 -7.00 12.87
N SER A 62 -1.25 -8.23 12.34
CA SER A 62 -0.18 -8.68 11.46
C SER A 62 -0.01 -7.76 10.24
N ILE A 63 -1.10 -7.31 9.62
CA ILE A 63 -1.03 -6.41 8.47
C ILE A 63 -0.46 -5.04 8.90
N LYS A 64 -0.86 -4.51 10.06
CA LYS A 64 -0.29 -3.27 10.60
C LYS A 64 1.21 -3.41 10.86
N ASP A 65 1.63 -4.52 11.46
CA ASP A 65 3.04 -4.81 11.73
C ASP A 65 3.83 -4.94 10.40
N GLU A 66 3.26 -5.62 9.40
CA GLU A 66 3.84 -5.72 8.04
C GLU A 66 4.04 -4.33 7.42
N ILE A 67 3.04 -3.45 7.51
CA ILE A 67 3.11 -2.06 7.02
C ILE A 67 4.20 -1.27 7.77
N GLU A 68 4.31 -1.40 9.08
CA GLU A 68 5.33 -0.72 9.87
C GLU A 68 6.76 -1.18 9.52
N VAL A 69 6.96 -2.49 9.34
CA VAL A 69 8.24 -3.06 8.91
C VAL A 69 8.62 -2.53 7.53
N LEU A 70 7.69 -2.55 6.57
CA LEU A 70 7.93 -2.03 5.21
C LEU A 70 8.29 -0.54 5.22
N LYS A 71 7.61 0.26 6.07
CA LYS A 71 7.93 1.69 6.25
C LYS A 71 9.34 1.89 6.81
N ALA A 72 9.74 1.07 7.78
CA ALA A 72 11.07 1.15 8.39
C ALA A 72 12.19 0.71 7.44
N GLU A 73 11.94 -0.30 6.60
CA GLU A 73 12.90 -0.74 5.57
C GLU A 73 13.08 0.30 4.47
N ARG A 74 12.00 0.96 4.04
CA ARG A 74 12.03 2.05 3.04
C ARG A 74 12.82 3.27 3.53
N GLN A 75 12.82 3.55 4.84
CA GLN A 75 13.61 4.63 5.42
C GLN A 75 15.11 4.29 5.55
N LYS A 76 15.46 3.01 5.69
CA LYS A 76 16.86 2.56 5.76
C LYS A 76 17.55 2.56 4.40
N SER A 77 16.84 2.16 3.34
CA SER A 77 17.40 2.16 1.98
C SER A 77 17.77 3.55 1.46
N PHE A 78 17.26 4.62 2.08
CA PHE A 78 17.64 6.00 1.77
C PHE A 78 18.93 6.46 2.48
N VAL A 79 19.36 5.79 3.55
CA VAL A 79 20.51 6.20 4.37
C VAL A 79 21.80 5.43 4.04
N ASP A 80 21.69 4.23 3.47
CA ASP A 80 22.85 3.36 3.24
C ASP A 80 23.53 3.52 1.86
N ASN A 81 23.06 4.41 0.97
CA ASN A 81 23.64 4.57 -0.36
C ASN A 81 24.86 5.54 -0.44
N SER A 82 25.50 5.83 0.70
CA SER A 82 26.71 6.68 0.73
C SER A 82 27.87 6.04 1.51
N ALA A 83 28.16 4.76 1.31
CA ALA A 83 29.49 4.22 1.56
C ALA A 83 29.72 2.85 0.90
N SER A 84 30.75 2.81 0.05
CA SER A 84 31.59 1.64 -0.30
C SER A 84 31.24 0.87 -1.60
N SER A 85 32.00 1.29 -2.61
CA SER A 85 32.33 0.67 -3.89
C SER A 85 32.92 -0.76 -3.79
N GLU A 86 32.76 -1.53 -4.89
CA GLU A 86 33.61 -2.59 -5.48
C GLU A 86 33.51 -4.09 -5.07
N ARG A 87 32.79 -4.93 -5.86
CA ARG A 87 33.31 -5.75 -7.01
C ARG A 87 32.24 -6.71 -7.65
N PRO A 88 32.37 -7.11 -8.94
CA PRO A 88 31.39 -7.88 -9.77
C PRO A 88 31.85 -9.33 -10.10
N PRO A 89 31.25 -10.08 -11.06
CA PRO A 89 29.87 -10.59 -11.15
C PRO A 89 29.84 -12.14 -11.24
N GLU A 90 28.85 -12.83 -10.67
CA GLU A 90 28.66 -14.26 -10.98
C GLU A 90 27.21 -14.59 -11.34
N LYS A 91 27.05 -15.07 -12.57
CA LYS A 91 25.80 -15.52 -13.18
C LYS A 91 25.26 -16.73 -12.43
N THR A 92 23.93 -16.82 -12.41
CA THR A 92 23.06 -18.00 -12.69
C THR A 92 22.01 -18.21 -11.59
N ALA A 93 20.82 -17.65 -11.79
CA ALA A 93 19.55 -18.34 -11.56
C ALA A 93 18.41 -17.41 -11.97
N LEU A 94 17.62 -17.86 -12.94
CA LEU A 94 16.33 -17.28 -13.33
C LEU A 94 15.37 -17.40 -12.13
N VAL A 95 15.21 -16.33 -11.37
CA VAL A 95 14.02 -16.13 -10.53
C VAL A 95 13.28 -14.97 -11.15
N GLU A 96 12.20 -15.32 -11.83
CA GLU A 96 11.16 -14.44 -12.33
C GLU A 96 10.75 -13.48 -11.20
N VAL A 97 11.17 -12.23 -11.32
CA VAL A 97 10.82 -11.15 -10.41
C VAL A 97 9.34 -10.85 -10.64
N LEU A 98 8.48 -11.51 -9.87
CA LEU A 98 7.13 -11.04 -9.65
C LEU A 98 7.23 -9.77 -8.78
N PRO A 99 6.77 -8.60 -9.25
CA PRO A 99 6.90 -7.38 -8.47
C PRO A 99 6.03 -7.45 -7.22
N SER A 100 6.61 -6.98 -6.11
CA SER A 100 6.10 -6.85 -4.76
C SER A 100 4.59 -6.49 -4.67
N PRO A 101 3.86 -6.96 -3.64
CA PRO A 101 2.46 -6.60 -3.47
C PRO A 101 2.33 -5.07 -3.34
N LEU A 102 1.65 -4.48 -4.31
CA LEU A 102 1.41 -3.05 -4.39
C LEU A 102 0.45 -2.63 -3.26
N PRO A 103 0.65 -1.46 -2.63
CA PRO A 103 -0.14 -1.02 -1.50
C PRO A 103 -1.62 -0.83 -1.88
N VAL A 104 -2.50 -1.17 -0.94
CA VAL A 104 -3.98 -1.16 -1.10
C VAL A 104 -4.59 0.15 -0.59
N ASP A 105 -3.81 0.99 0.10
CA ASP A 105 -4.26 2.28 0.63
C ASP A 105 -4.25 3.38 -0.44
N PRO A 106 -5.38 4.07 -0.70
CA PRO A 106 -5.44 5.12 -1.72
C PRO A 106 -4.55 6.32 -1.44
N GLY A 107 -4.33 6.66 -0.16
CA GLY A 107 -3.44 7.76 0.22
C GLY A 107 -1.98 7.42 -0.05
N GLU A 108 -1.55 6.19 0.22
CA GLU A 108 -0.19 5.75 -0.09
C GLU A 108 0.05 5.66 -1.61
N LEU A 109 -0.96 5.29 -2.40
CA LEU A 109 -0.87 5.31 -3.87
C LEU A 109 -0.71 6.72 -4.44
N VAL A 110 -1.40 7.71 -3.84
CA VAL A 110 -1.27 9.14 -4.20
C VAL A 110 0.12 9.67 -3.83
N ASP A 111 0.64 9.27 -2.67
CA ASP A 111 1.97 9.67 -2.20
C ASP A 111 3.07 9.07 -3.09
N MET A 112 2.91 7.82 -3.49
CA MET A 112 3.79 7.17 -4.46
C MET A 112 3.70 7.83 -5.84
N LEU A 113 2.49 8.19 -6.29
CA LEU A 113 2.33 8.90 -7.55
C LEU A 113 3.02 10.26 -7.49
N ALA A 114 2.94 10.97 -6.37
CA ALA A 114 3.63 12.24 -6.18
C ALA A 114 5.17 12.08 -6.19
N ASP A 115 5.72 11.08 -5.51
CA ASP A 115 7.16 10.79 -5.51
C ASP A 115 7.68 10.36 -6.89
N VAL A 116 6.86 9.61 -7.65
CA VAL A 116 7.17 9.15 -9.01
C VAL A 116 7.16 10.30 -10.01
N ILE A 117 6.25 11.27 -9.85
CA ILE A 117 6.15 12.46 -10.70
C ILE A 117 7.35 13.40 -10.49
N ASP A 118 7.96 13.42 -9.31
CA ASP A 118 9.15 14.23 -8.99
C ASP A 118 10.47 13.62 -9.52
N SER A 119 10.44 12.38 -10.05
CA SER A 119 11.58 11.72 -10.70
C SER A 119 11.39 11.66 -12.22
N GLU A 120 12.34 12.21 -12.98
CA GLU A 120 12.28 12.40 -14.46
C GLU A 120 12.01 11.16 -15.34
N ASP A 121 11.88 9.93 -14.79
CA ASP A 121 12.08 8.69 -15.58
C ASP A 121 11.07 7.54 -15.35
N GLN A 122 9.82 7.80 -14.96
CA GLN A 122 8.90 6.71 -14.54
C GLN A 122 7.44 6.84 -15.03
N TYR A 123 7.20 7.28 -16.28
CA TYR A 123 5.86 7.33 -16.92
C TYR A 123 5.08 5.99 -16.84
N GLN A 124 5.78 4.86 -16.89
CA GLN A 124 5.18 3.53 -16.78
C GLN A 124 4.66 3.22 -15.37
N GLN A 125 5.34 3.69 -14.32
CA GLN A 125 4.88 3.50 -12.94
C GLN A 125 3.71 4.42 -12.60
N ALA A 126 3.73 5.66 -13.08
CA ALA A 126 2.61 6.59 -12.90
C ALA A 126 1.32 6.06 -13.54
N SER A 127 1.41 5.51 -14.75
CA SER A 127 0.27 4.91 -15.46
C SER A 127 -0.37 3.75 -14.68
N LEU A 128 0.47 2.86 -14.12
CA LEU A 128 0.01 1.72 -13.32
C LEU A 128 -0.68 2.15 -12.01
N LEU A 129 -0.18 3.20 -11.36
CA LEU A 129 -0.76 3.75 -10.14
C LEU A 129 -2.12 4.40 -10.40
N ILE A 130 -2.27 5.12 -11.51
CA ILE A 130 -3.55 5.73 -11.91
C ILE A 130 -4.59 4.66 -12.23
N GLU A 131 -4.21 3.58 -12.91
CA GLU A 131 -5.13 2.48 -13.21
C GLU A 131 -5.64 1.80 -11.92
N LYS A 132 -4.75 1.65 -10.92
CA LYS A 132 -5.14 1.16 -9.59
C LYS A 132 -6.08 2.11 -8.87
N LEU A 133 -5.79 3.41 -8.86
CA LEU A 133 -6.67 4.41 -8.25
C LEU A 133 -8.07 4.37 -8.89
N ARG A 134 -8.14 4.22 -10.22
CA ARG A 134 -9.42 4.01 -10.93
C ARG A 134 -10.10 2.71 -10.53
N SER A 135 -9.37 1.61 -10.36
CA SER A 135 -9.93 0.34 -9.89
C SER A 135 -10.50 0.41 -8.46
N ILE A 136 -10.02 1.37 -7.65
CA ILE A 136 -10.48 1.65 -6.28
C ILE A 136 -11.62 2.69 -6.27
N GLY A 137 -12.00 3.23 -7.43
CA GLY A 137 -13.13 4.17 -7.58
C GLY A 137 -12.75 5.65 -7.55
N PHE A 138 -11.47 6.00 -7.64
CA PHE A 138 -11.03 7.39 -7.81
C PHE A 138 -11.15 7.81 -9.28
N ASP A 139 -11.99 8.81 -9.54
CA ASP A 139 -12.10 9.47 -10.84
C ASP A 139 -10.91 10.40 -11.14
N ASN A 140 -10.73 10.74 -12.42
CA ASN A 140 -9.60 11.55 -12.87
C ASN A 140 -9.59 12.94 -12.21
N ASP A 141 -10.75 13.54 -11.93
CA ASP A 141 -10.85 14.84 -11.27
C ASP A 141 -10.35 14.76 -9.81
N THR A 142 -10.71 13.71 -9.10
CA THR A 142 -10.24 13.46 -7.74
C THR A 142 -8.73 13.22 -7.71
N ILE A 143 -8.19 12.47 -8.68
CA ILE A 143 -6.74 12.24 -8.80
C ILE A 143 -6.01 13.55 -9.12
N GLU A 144 -6.54 14.36 -10.03
CA GLU A 144 -5.99 15.67 -10.41
C GLU A 144 -5.93 16.61 -9.20
N LEU A 145 -7.02 16.71 -8.42
CA LEU A 145 -7.07 17.53 -7.20
C LEU A 145 -6.06 17.08 -6.14
N LEU A 146 -5.89 15.76 -5.95
CA LEU A 146 -4.95 15.21 -4.98
C LEU A 146 -3.49 15.46 -5.37
N ILE A 147 -3.18 15.39 -6.66
CA ILE A 147 -1.85 15.69 -7.18
C ILE A 147 -1.59 17.21 -7.21
N GLU A 148 -2.60 18.03 -7.51
CA GLU A 148 -2.48 19.49 -7.44
C GLU A 148 -2.19 19.98 -6.01
N ASP A 149 -2.85 19.41 -4.99
CA ASP A 149 -2.62 19.76 -3.59
C ASP A 149 -1.18 19.43 -3.13
N ARG A 150 -0.58 18.38 -3.70
CA ARG A 150 0.75 17.89 -3.31
C ARG A 150 1.91 18.46 -4.13
N LEU A 151 1.76 18.53 -5.45
CA LEU A 151 2.82 18.89 -6.39
C LEU A 151 2.53 20.19 -7.16
N GLY A 152 1.37 20.81 -6.93
CA GLY A 152 0.94 22.00 -7.64
C GLY A 152 0.68 21.76 -9.13
N ALA A 153 0.58 22.85 -9.89
CA ALA A 153 0.24 22.82 -11.31
C ALA A 153 1.22 22.01 -12.19
N ASN A 154 2.47 21.82 -11.74
CA ASN A 154 3.46 21.02 -12.46
C ASN A 154 3.14 19.54 -12.43
N GLY A 155 2.66 19.02 -11.28
CA GLY A 155 2.21 17.63 -11.18
C GLY A 155 0.98 17.35 -12.02
N VAL A 156 0.05 18.31 -12.08
CA VAL A 156 -1.14 18.22 -12.96
C VAL A 156 -0.74 18.19 -14.43
N HIS A 157 0.22 19.01 -14.85
CA HIS A 157 0.70 19.01 -16.23
C HIS A 157 1.29 17.66 -16.63
N PHE A 158 2.05 17.03 -15.73
CA PHE A 158 2.59 15.69 -15.95
C PHE A 158 1.49 14.63 -16.10
N LEU A 159 0.41 14.71 -15.32
CA LEU A 159 -0.73 13.80 -15.47
C LEU A 159 -1.35 13.88 -16.87
N TRP A 160 -1.46 15.08 -17.44
CA TRP A 160 -2.00 15.26 -18.80
C TRP A 160 -1.04 14.78 -19.91
N GLU A 161 0.24 14.59 -19.61
CA GLU A 161 1.20 13.96 -20.51
C GLU A 161 1.08 12.43 -20.52
N LEU A 162 0.35 11.84 -19.56
CA LEU A 162 0.17 10.39 -19.49
C LEU A 162 -0.87 9.89 -20.50
N PRO A 163 -0.57 8.81 -21.25
CA PRO A 163 -1.50 8.26 -22.22
C PRO A 163 -2.73 7.68 -21.49
N GLY A 164 -3.93 8.17 -21.84
CA GLY A 164 -5.20 7.69 -21.27
C GLY A 164 -5.63 8.39 -19.97
N PHE A 165 -4.96 9.48 -19.60
CA PHE A 165 -5.43 10.43 -18.59
C PHE A 165 -5.98 11.66 -19.30
N SER A 166 -7.30 11.70 -19.52
CA SER A 166 -8.01 12.79 -20.17
C SER A 166 -9.03 13.38 -19.20
N LYS A 167 -9.25 14.69 -19.33
CA LYS A 167 -10.37 15.41 -18.72
C LYS A 167 -11.60 15.10 -19.58
N ASP A 168 -12.33 14.04 -19.23
CA ASP A 168 -13.65 13.76 -19.82
C ASP A 168 -14.74 14.59 -19.14
#